data_AF-A0A212L7A6-F1
#
_entry.id   AF-A0A212L7A6-F1
#
_cell.length_a   1.000
_cell.length_b   1.000
_cell.length_c   1.000
_cell.angle_alpha   90.00
_cell.angle_beta   90.00
_cell.angle_gamma   90.00
#
_symmetry.space_group_name_H-M   'P 1'
#
loop_
_entity.id
_entity.type
_entity.pdbx_description
1 polymer ?
#
loop_
_entity_poly.entity_id
_entity_poly.type
_entity_poly.pdbx_seq_one_letter_code
_entity_poly.pdbx_strand_id
1 'polypeptide(L)'
;MIKTAPTALVTIFIAGDYAVAKSICRRFCLDVGLCVTIEPTTYVYTGGCEDGVRIGLINYPRFPKETSEIVAVARLLAHALREGLAQHSFSIVGPDLTEWNTTREVAE
;
A
#
# COMPACT_ATOMS: atom_id res chain seq x y z
N MET A 1 -13.11 27.56 1.14
CA MET A 1 -11.87 27.63 1.95
C MET A 1 -10.92 26.56 1.44
N ILE A 2 -9.66 26.91 1.17
CA ILE A 2 -8.62 25.97 0.72
C ILE A 2 -7.74 25.61 1.93
N LYS A 3 -7.47 24.32 2.14
CA LYS A 3 -6.50 23.82 3.12
C LYS A 3 -5.34 23.16 2.39
N THR A 4 -4.13 23.33 2.91
CA THR A 4 -2.91 22.74 2.37
C THR A 4 -2.18 21.95 3.46
N ALA A 5 -1.34 21.00 3.04
CA ALA A 5 -0.45 20.23 3.89
C ALA A 5 0.82 19.88 3.09
N PRO A 6 1.95 19.55 3.73
CA PRO A 6 3.11 19.03 3.04
C PRO A 6 2.77 17.79 2.21
N THR A 7 3.30 17.70 0.99
CA THR A 7 3.07 16.54 0.14
C THR A 7 3.73 15.31 0.73
N ALA A 8 2.96 14.24 0.84
CA ALA A 8 3.47 12.89 0.98
C ALA A 8 2.68 12.00 0.02
N LEU A 9 3.39 11.19 -0.76
CA LEU A 9 2.84 10.21 -1.67
C LEU A 9 3.47 8.86 -1.33
N VAL A 10 2.65 7.89 -1.00
CA VAL A 10 3.09 6.53 -0.71
C VAL A 10 2.23 5.57 -1.51
N THR A 11 2.85 4.59 -2.18
CA THR A 11 2.15 3.58 -2.96
C THR A 11 2.60 2.19 -2.57
N ILE A 12 1.65 1.32 -2.20
CA ILE A 12 1.89 -0.09 -1.94
C ILE A 12 1.66 -0.86 -3.25
N PHE A 13 2.57 -1.78 -3.55
CA PHE A 13 2.51 -2.70 -4.69
C PHE A 13 2.43 -4.12 -4.15
N ILE A 14 1.36 -4.84 -4.48
CA ILE A 14 1.17 -6.22 -4.03
C ILE A 14 0.32 -6.99 -5.04
N ALA A 15 0.69 -8.25 -5.29
CA ALA A 15 -0.10 -9.17 -6.08
C ALA A 15 -1.37 -9.63 -5.32
N GLY A 16 -2.33 -10.19 -6.05
CA GLY A 16 -3.54 -10.77 -5.49
C GLY A 16 -4.84 -10.12 -5.98
N ASP A 17 -5.94 -10.74 -5.55
CA ASP A 17 -7.29 -10.39 -6.03
C ASP A 17 -7.75 -8.99 -5.58
N TYR A 18 -8.28 -8.22 -6.53
CA TYR A 18 -8.76 -6.85 -6.31
C TYR A 18 -9.92 -6.78 -5.31
N ALA A 19 -10.88 -7.70 -5.36
CA ALA A 19 -12.06 -7.66 -4.50
C ALA A 19 -11.68 -7.96 -3.04
N VAL A 20 -10.79 -8.92 -2.82
CA VAL A 20 -10.23 -9.23 -1.50
C VAL A 20 -9.42 -8.04 -0.97
N ALA A 21 -8.52 -7.47 -1.78
CA ALA A 21 -7.74 -6.29 -1.41
C ALA A 21 -8.64 -5.10 -1.01
N LYS A 22 -9.70 -4.85 -1.80
CA LYS A 22 -10.69 -3.81 -1.51
C LYS A 22 -11.40 -4.02 -0.19
N SER A 23 -11.75 -5.28 0.14
CA SER A 23 -12.37 -5.63 1.43
C SER A 23 -11.42 -5.34 2.61
N ILE A 24 -10.14 -5.74 2.47
CA ILE A 24 -9.10 -5.48 3.47
C ILE A 24 -8.91 -3.98 3.68
N CYS A 25 -8.74 -3.20 2.59
CA CYS A 25 -8.61 -1.75 2.66
C CYS A 25 -9.83 -1.09 3.32
N ARG A 26 -11.04 -1.54 2.98
CA ARG A 26 -12.28 -1.02 3.58
C ARG A 26 -12.29 -1.23 5.09
N ARG A 27 -11.93 -2.44 5.54
CA ARG A 27 -11.87 -2.75 6.97
C ARG A 27 -10.81 -1.93 7.68
N PHE A 28 -9.61 -1.87 7.13
CA PHE A 28 -8.49 -1.11 7.69
C PHE A 28 -8.82 0.39 7.80
N CYS A 29 -9.44 0.98 6.77
CA CYS A 29 -9.84 2.38 6.79
C CYS A 29 -10.90 2.68 7.85
N LEU A 30 -11.82 1.74 8.12
CA LEU A 30 -12.81 1.86 9.18
C LEU A 30 -12.16 1.86 10.57
N ASP A 31 -11.20 0.97 10.80
CA ASP A 31 -10.58 0.79 12.11
C ASP A 31 -9.61 1.94 12.45
N VAL A 32 -8.88 2.47 11.46
CA VAL A 32 -7.82 3.48 11.66
C VAL A 32 -8.28 4.92 11.40
N GLY A 33 -9.37 5.12 10.64
CA GLY A 33 -9.79 6.46 10.18
C GLY A 33 -8.91 6.99 9.05
N LEU A 34 -8.84 6.23 7.94
CA LEU A 34 -8.00 6.51 6.77
C LEU A 34 -8.83 6.58 5.48
N CYS A 35 -8.24 7.13 4.42
CA CYS A 35 -8.71 6.98 3.05
C CYS A 35 -7.53 6.53 2.17
N VAL A 36 -7.76 5.58 1.28
CA VAL A 36 -6.76 5.09 0.33
C VAL A 36 -7.36 5.00 -1.07
N THR A 37 -6.51 5.18 -2.08
CA THR A 37 -6.83 4.87 -3.48
C THR A 37 -6.49 3.40 -3.73
N ILE A 38 -7.31 2.68 -4.49
CA ILE A 38 -7.04 1.30 -4.93
C ILE A 38 -7.20 1.20 -6.44
N GLU A 39 -6.15 0.75 -7.12
CA GLU A 39 -6.12 0.55 -8.57
C GLU A 39 -5.78 -0.90 -8.89
N PRO A 40 -6.54 -1.60 -9.74
CA PRO A 40 -6.11 -2.90 -10.25
C PRO A 40 -4.87 -2.73 -11.12
N THR A 41 -4.00 -3.74 -11.12
CA THR A 41 -2.82 -3.79 -11.98
C THR A 41 -2.52 -5.24 -12.38
N THR A 42 -1.74 -5.40 -13.44
CA THR A 42 -1.19 -6.70 -13.84
C THR A 42 0.33 -6.59 -13.82
N TYR A 43 0.98 -7.49 -13.11
CA TYR A 43 2.42 -7.65 -13.10
C TYR A 43 2.82 -8.62 -14.21
N VAL A 44 3.72 -8.20 -15.10
CA VAL A 44 4.25 -9.04 -16.19
C VAL A 44 5.73 -9.29 -15.91
N TYR A 45 6.14 -10.56 -15.90
CA TYR A 45 7.51 -10.96 -15.62
C TYR A 45 7.92 -12.16 -16.48
N THR A 46 9.19 -12.54 -16.43
CA THR A 46 9.70 -13.65 -17.24
C THR A 46 8.93 -14.94 -16.91
N GLY A 47 8.22 -15.47 -17.91
CA GLY A 47 7.48 -16.72 -17.78
C GLY A 47 6.06 -16.59 -17.25
N GLY A 48 5.51 -15.38 -17.06
CA GLY A 48 4.11 -15.25 -16.67
C GLY A 48 3.63 -13.83 -16.40
N CYS A 49 2.42 -13.77 -15.88
CA CYS A 49 1.84 -12.57 -15.31
C CYS A 49 1.01 -12.94 -14.08
N GLU A 50 0.77 -11.94 -13.24
CA GLU A 50 -0.06 -12.07 -12.05
C GLU A 50 -0.90 -10.80 -11.87
N ASP A 51 -2.15 -10.96 -11.42
CA ASP A 51 -2.98 -9.84 -11.04
C ASP A 51 -2.50 -9.23 -9.71
N GLY A 52 -2.76 -7.95 -9.53
CA GLY A 52 -2.44 -7.27 -8.30
C GLY A 52 -3.14 -5.94 -8.14
N VAL A 53 -2.71 -5.20 -7.13
CA VAL A 53 -3.25 -3.89 -6.80
C VAL A 53 -2.16 -2.89 -6.44
N ARG A 54 -2.42 -1.62 -6.76
CA ARG A 54 -1.66 -0.48 -6.25
C ARG A 54 -2.52 0.29 -5.26
N ILE A 55 -2.00 0.52 -4.06
CA ILE A 55 -2.72 1.24 -3.00
C ILE A 55 -2.02 2.58 -2.74
N GLY A 56 -2.71 3.68 -3.03
CA GLY A 56 -2.20 5.02 -2.83
C GLY A 56 -2.61 5.61 -1.49
N LEU A 57 -1.64 6.18 -0.77
CA LEU A 57 -1.83 6.98 0.43
C LEU A 57 -1.24 8.37 0.19
N ILE A 58 -1.99 9.41 0.56
CA ILE A 58 -1.55 10.81 0.45
C ILE A 58 -1.75 11.55 1.77
N ASN A 59 -1.03 12.68 1.93
CA ASN A 59 -1.30 13.60 3.03
C ASN A 59 -2.55 14.44 2.76
N TYR A 60 -3.69 14.00 3.27
CA TYR A 60 -4.95 14.75 3.11
C TYR A 60 -4.95 16.02 3.97
N PRO A 61 -5.07 17.24 3.39
CA PRO A 61 -5.11 18.49 4.18
C PRO A 61 -6.30 18.59 5.16
N ARG A 62 -7.28 17.70 5.02
CA ARG A 62 -8.39 17.56 5.98
C ARG A 62 -7.90 17.06 7.34
N PHE A 63 -6.88 16.20 7.35
CA PHE A 63 -6.28 15.55 8.53
C PHE A 63 -4.76 15.41 8.30
N PRO A 64 -4.01 16.53 8.33
CA PRO A 64 -2.60 16.51 7.99
C PRO A 64 -1.82 15.62 8.95
N LYS A 65 -0.86 14.88 8.39
CA LYS A 65 0.08 14.01 9.10
C LYS A 65 1.51 14.29 8.67
N GLU A 66 2.46 13.88 9.48
CA GLU A 66 3.86 13.82 9.06
C GLU A 66 4.05 12.71 8.02
N THR A 67 4.99 12.91 7.10
CA THR A 67 5.33 11.93 6.05
C THR A 67 5.67 10.56 6.65
N SER A 68 6.40 10.55 7.76
CA SER A 68 6.77 9.32 8.49
C SER A 68 5.56 8.57 9.04
N GLU A 69 4.52 9.27 9.49
CA GLU A 69 3.27 8.65 9.94
C GLU A 69 2.52 8.00 8.78
N ILE A 70 2.51 8.63 7.60
CA ILE A 70 1.87 8.08 6.40
C ILE A 70 2.59 6.80 5.94
N VAL A 71 3.92 6.81 5.95
CA VAL A 71 4.73 5.61 5.66
C VAL A 71 4.48 4.52 6.70
N ALA A 72 4.42 4.85 7.98
CA ALA A 72 4.12 3.88 9.03
C ALA A 72 2.74 3.23 8.85
N VAL A 73 1.72 4.03 8.52
CA VAL A 73 0.37 3.52 8.21
C VAL A 73 0.37 2.66 6.94
N ALA A 74 1.13 3.05 5.91
CA ALA A 74 1.28 2.25 4.70
C ALA A 74 1.89 0.88 4.99
N ARG A 75 2.90 0.80 5.88
CA ARG A 75 3.50 -0.48 6.31
C ARG A 75 2.47 -1.38 6.99
N LEU A 76 1.70 -0.83 7.94
CA LEU A 76 0.64 -1.59 8.62
C LEU A 76 -0.40 -2.14 7.64
N LEU A 77 -0.85 -1.32 6.69
CA LEU A 77 -1.79 -1.75 5.66
C LEU A 77 -1.17 -2.80 4.72
N ALA A 78 0.09 -2.63 4.32
CA ALA A 78 0.78 -3.57 3.45
C ALA A 78 0.95 -4.96 4.10
N HIS A 79 1.22 -5.00 5.41
CA HIS A 79 1.23 -6.25 6.17
C HIS A 79 -0.14 -6.92 6.21
N ALA A 80 -1.21 -6.16 6.49
CA ALA A 80 -2.58 -6.69 6.47
C ALA A 80 -2.98 -7.22 5.09
N LEU A 81 -2.58 -6.53 4.02
CA LEU A 81 -2.78 -6.97 2.64
C LEU A 81 -2.01 -8.26 2.34
N ARG A 82 -0.74 -8.34 2.73
CA ARG A 82 0.09 -9.54 2.54
C ARG A 82 -0.53 -10.77 3.18
N GLU A 83 -0.98 -10.64 4.42
CA GLU A 83 -1.65 -11.72 5.15
C GLU A 83 -2.98 -12.10 4.51
N GLY A 84 -3.84 -11.12 4.23
CA GLY A 84 -5.18 -11.37 3.68
C GLY A 84 -5.18 -11.84 2.22
N LEU A 85 -4.15 -11.51 1.44
CA LEU A 85 -3.97 -11.97 0.04
C LEU A 85 -3.07 -13.21 -0.06
N ALA A 86 -2.60 -13.75 1.08
CA ALA A 86 -1.69 -14.89 1.15
C ALA A 86 -0.41 -14.71 0.31
N GLN A 87 0.13 -13.49 0.29
CA GLN A 87 1.33 -13.15 -0.49
C GLN A 87 2.60 -13.28 0.34
N HIS A 88 3.72 -13.55 -0.34
CA HIS A 88 5.02 -13.62 0.32
C HIS A 88 5.71 -12.26 0.45
N SER A 89 5.37 -11.31 -0.42
CA SER A 89 6.07 -10.04 -0.49
C SER A 89 5.18 -8.90 -0.98
N PHE A 90 5.59 -7.68 -0.64
CA PHE A 90 5.06 -6.44 -1.18
C PHE A 90 6.17 -5.40 -1.27
N SER A 91 5.93 -4.33 -2.01
CA SER A 91 6.79 -3.16 -2.01
C SER A 91 6.03 -1.90 -1.62
N ILE A 92 6.71 -0.96 -0.98
CA ILE A 92 6.18 0.37 -0.65
C ILE A 92 7.09 1.39 -1.29
N VAL A 93 6.59 2.15 -2.26
CA VAL A 93 7.27 3.32 -2.80
C VAL A 93 6.85 4.52 -1.98
N GLY A 94 7.76 5.03 -1.16
CA GLY A 94 7.60 6.28 -0.43
C GLY A 94 8.18 7.47 -1.19
N PRO A 95 8.17 8.66 -0.58
CA PRO A 95 8.68 9.87 -1.23
C PRO A 95 10.19 9.84 -1.47
N ASP A 96 10.96 9.18 -0.59
CA ASP A 96 12.43 9.19 -0.63
C ASP A 96 13.05 7.82 -0.97
N LEU A 97 12.32 6.73 -0.76
CA LEU A 97 12.85 5.38 -0.89
C LEU A 97 11.77 4.36 -1.26
N THR A 98 12.20 3.21 -1.78
CA THR A 98 11.36 2.04 -2.01
C THR A 98 11.75 0.92 -1.05
N GLU A 99 10.78 0.42 -0.30
CA GLU A 99 10.92 -0.73 0.60
C GLU A 99 10.41 -1.98 -0.09
N TRP A 100 11.12 -3.09 0.07
CA TRP A 100 10.63 -4.41 -0.29
C TRP A 100 10.60 -5.27 0.96
N ASN A 101 9.44 -5.83 1.27
CA ASN A 101 9.25 -6.76 2.38
C ASN A 101 8.95 -8.14 1.81
N THR A 102 9.62 -9.17 2.31
CA THR A 102 9.44 -10.57 1.88
C THR A 102 9.58 -11.52 3.06
N THR A 103 8.83 -12.62 3.03
CA THR A 103 9.02 -13.75 3.96
C THR A 103 9.97 -14.82 3.43
N ARG A 104 10.44 -14.69 2.19
CA ARG A 104 11.38 -15.63 1.59
C ARG A 104 12.77 -15.37 2.16
N GLU A 105 13.56 -16.43 2.36
CA GLU A 105 14.99 -16.28 2.63
C GLU A 105 15.62 -15.52 1.46
N VAL A 106 16.32 -14.43 1.78
CA VAL A 106 17.08 -13.68 0.79
C VAL A 106 18.40 -14.41 0.66
N ALA A 107 18.63 -15.07 -0.48
CA ALA A 107 19.97 -15.55 -0.81
C ALA A 107 20.86 -14.31 -1.03
N GLU A 108 22.01 -14.27 -0.32
CA GLU A 108 23.04 -13.24 -0.49
C GLU A 108 23.65 -13.23 -1.90
#